data_AF-A0A916DT57-F1
#
_entry.id   AF-A0A916DT57-F1
#
_cell.length_a   1.000
_cell.length_b   1.000
_cell.length_c   1.000
_cell.angle_alpha   90.00
_cell.angle_beta   90.00
_cell.angle_gamma   90.00
#
_symmetry.space_group_name_H-M   'P 1'
#
loop_
_entity.id
_entity.type
_entity.pdbx_description
1 polymer ?
#
loop_
_entity_poly.entity_id
_entity_poly.type
_entity_poly.pdbx_seq_one_letter_code
_entity_poly.pdbx_strand_id
1 'polypeptide(L)'
;MKKMIFLLVMLLAACAPSQQNVVLPILATPYIDAASYPTAQVELAAPNQTASGIEVRMDRAWVEGKNVNANVCFTLPDTSDWGISSASLTYSGILVQEYGTTLVSVQEPADGIAGLRCDTLTFIVPPDADLSNVTVMIDAIGATPRNDEYCSVYMPKIQQALQARGIGITIDCVDVNGALTMQILSIPADMTQAQAEEIVYSDEFYSVKGPWSFSFNLAQ
;
A
#
# COMPACT_ATOMS: atom_id res chain seq x y z
N MET A 1 -38.87 17.17 -69.74
CA MET A 1 -38.77 15.77 -69.27
C MET A 1 -37.72 15.77 -68.15
N LYS A 2 -38.02 16.11 -66.89
CA LYS A 2 -38.90 15.43 -65.90
C LYS A 2 -38.44 13.99 -65.65
N LYS A 3 -37.34 13.82 -64.90
CA LYS A 3 -36.92 12.62 -64.13
C LYS A 3 -35.48 12.81 -63.62
N MET A 4 -35.30 13.53 -62.52
CA MET A 4 -34.14 13.34 -61.60
C MET A 4 -34.33 14.22 -60.34
N ILE A 5 -35.44 14.02 -59.64
CA ILE A 5 -35.67 14.55 -58.29
C ILE A 5 -36.35 13.43 -57.52
N PHE A 6 -35.61 12.41 -57.09
CA PHE A 6 -36.15 11.35 -56.21
C PHE A 6 -35.06 10.57 -55.46
N LEU A 7 -33.91 11.21 -55.15
CA LEU A 7 -32.84 10.54 -54.41
C LEU A 7 -32.17 11.45 -53.37
N LEU A 8 -32.97 12.30 -52.71
CA LEU A 8 -32.52 13.18 -51.64
C LEU A 8 -33.55 13.31 -50.51
N VAL A 9 -34.23 12.21 -50.14
CA VAL A 9 -35.21 12.17 -49.02
C VAL A 9 -35.14 10.84 -48.25
N MET A 10 -33.97 10.22 -48.11
CA MET A 10 -33.81 8.97 -47.33
C MET A 10 -32.58 8.94 -46.41
N LEU A 11 -32.11 10.09 -45.92
CA LEU A 11 -30.98 10.16 -44.97
C LEU A 11 -31.28 10.93 -43.68
N LEU A 12 -32.56 11.16 -43.35
CA LEU A 12 -32.96 11.82 -42.10
C LEU A 12 -33.90 10.92 -41.28
N ALA A 13 -33.46 9.69 -40.99
CA ALA A 13 -34.07 8.86 -39.97
C ALA A 13 -33.20 8.91 -38.70
N ALA A 14 -33.53 9.87 -37.85
CA ALA A 14 -33.45 9.82 -36.38
C ALA A 14 -32.32 9.00 -35.73
N CYS A 15 -31.20 9.67 -35.42
CA CYS A 15 -30.46 9.35 -34.20
C CYS A 15 -31.22 9.94 -33.03
N ALA A 16 -32.17 9.17 -32.47
CA ALA A 16 -32.67 9.47 -31.13
C ALA A 16 -31.61 9.00 -30.12
N PRO A 17 -31.15 9.83 -29.18
CA PRO A 17 -30.38 9.33 -28.06
C PRO A 17 -31.31 8.41 -27.26
N SER A 18 -31.03 7.11 -27.26
CA SER A 18 -31.68 6.22 -26.30
C SER A 18 -31.23 6.69 -24.91
N GLN A 19 -32.14 7.35 -24.17
CA GLN A 19 -32.02 7.43 -22.73
C GLN A 19 -32.18 6.01 -22.20
N GLN A 20 -31.09 5.24 -22.23
CA GLN A 20 -30.96 4.11 -21.32
C GLN A 20 -30.89 4.71 -19.93
N ASN A 21 -32.05 4.79 -19.29
CA ASN A 21 -32.08 4.81 -17.83
C ASN A 21 -31.38 3.51 -17.42
N VAL A 22 -30.08 3.61 -17.14
CA VAL A 22 -29.35 2.60 -16.40
C VAL A 22 -29.94 2.62 -15.01
N VAL A 23 -31.05 1.89 -14.84
CA VAL A 23 -31.52 1.50 -13.53
C VAL A 23 -30.48 0.48 -13.08
N LEU A 24 -29.48 0.97 -12.34
CA LEU A 24 -28.63 0.10 -11.54
C LEU A 24 -29.59 -0.80 -10.75
N PRO A 25 -29.45 -2.14 -10.81
CA PRO A 25 -30.20 -2.98 -9.91
C PRO A 25 -29.80 -2.53 -8.50
N ILE A 26 -30.78 -2.03 -7.76
CA ILE A 26 -30.67 -1.84 -6.32
C ILE A 26 -30.58 -3.27 -5.79
N LEU A 27 -29.37 -3.81 -5.76
CA LEU A 27 -29.09 -5.01 -4.99
C LEU A 27 -29.32 -4.56 -3.55
N ALA A 28 -30.49 -4.89 -3.03
CA ALA A 28 -30.77 -4.78 -1.61
C ALA A 28 -29.72 -5.66 -0.91
N THR A 29 -28.64 -5.05 -0.44
CA THR A 29 -27.79 -5.68 0.55
C THR A 29 -28.72 -5.96 1.73
N PRO A 30 -28.90 -7.22 2.14
CA PRO A 30 -29.76 -7.52 3.28
C PRO A 30 -29.33 -6.62 4.44
N TYR A 31 -30.29 -5.93 5.05
CA TYR A 31 -30.03 -5.11 6.22
C TYR A 31 -29.68 -6.06 7.36
N ILE A 32 -28.40 -6.10 7.71
CA ILE A 32 -27.89 -6.87 8.85
C ILE A 32 -27.78 -5.88 10.00
N ASP A 33 -28.49 -6.17 11.10
CA ASP A 33 -28.47 -5.34 12.31
C ASP A 33 -27.03 -5.20 12.81
N ALA A 34 -26.60 -3.98 13.11
CA ALA A 34 -25.26 -3.72 13.65
C ALA A 34 -25.01 -4.50 14.95
N ALA A 35 -26.06 -4.82 15.71
CA ALA A 35 -25.98 -5.63 16.93
C ALA A 35 -25.67 -7.12 16.66
N SER A 36 -25.77 -7.61 15.43
CA SER A 36 -25.49 -9.00 15.08
C SER A 36 -24.00 -9.29 14.81
N TYR A 37 -23.17 -8.26 14.76
CA TYR A 37 -21.72 -8.43 14.60
C TYR A 37 -21.06 -8.74 15.95
N PRO A 38 -20.14 -9.72 16.00
CA PRO A 38 -19.41 -10.02 17.23
C PRO A 38 -18.52 -8.84 17.63
N THR A 39 -18.43 -8.59 18.94
CA THR A 39 -17.46 -7.65 19.52
C THR A 39 -16.52 -8.44 20.41
N ALA A 40 -15.27 -8.58 19.99
CA ALA A 40 -14.25 -9.33 20.71
C ALA A 40 -12.92 -8.57 20.62
N GLN A 41 -12.05 -8.74 21.63
CA GLN A 41 -10.70 -8.19 21.63
C GLN A 41 -9.72 -9.20 22.21
N VAL A 42 -8.49 -9.16 21.73
CA VAL A 42 -7.42 -10.06 22.16
C VAL A 42 -6.07 -9.35 22.14
N GLU A 43 -5.28 -9.59 23.17
CA GLU A 43 -3.84 -9.29 23.20
C GLU A 43 -3.07 -10.51 22.67
N LEU A 44 -2.00 -10.28 21.92
CA LEU A 44 -1.28 -11.36 21.28
C LEU A 44 -0.27 -12.04 22.21
N ALA A 45 -0.24 -13.38 22.14
CA ALA A 45 0.72 -14.19 22.88
C ALA A 45 2.17 -14.04 22.39
N ALA A 46 2.35 -13.83 21.08
CA ALA A 46 3.64 -13.56 20.45
C ALA A 46 3.54 -12.23 19.67
N PRO A 47 3.58 -11.09 20.38
CA PRO A 47 3.26 -9.82 19.77
C PRO A 47 4.39 -9.28 18.88
N ASN A 48 5.64 -9.72 19.04
CA ASN A 48 6.80 -9.15 18.34
C ASN A 48 7.37 -10.11 17.29
N GLN A 49 7.79 -9.57 16.14
CA GLN A 49 8.55 -10.25 15.10
C GLN A 49 9.61 -9.33 14.51
N THR A 50 10.71 -9.91 14.02
CA THR A 50 11.78 -9.15 13.37
C THR A 50 12.13 -9.78 12.03
N ALA A 51 12.14 -8.96 10.98
CA ALA A 51 12.57 -9.35 9.64
C ALA A 51 13.24 -8.15 8.98
N SER A 52 14.27 -8.39 8.16
CA SER A 52 15.00 -7.33 7.43
C SER A 52 15.51 -6.17 8.31
N GLY A 53 15.81 -6.45 9.59
CA GLY A 53 16.26 -5.45 10.56
C GLY A 53 15.15 -4.57 11.15
N ILE A 54 13.88 -4.83 10.83
CA ILE A 54 12.72 -4.11 11.35
C ILE A 54 11.98 -4.99 12.34
N GLU A 55 11.80 -4.46 13.55
CA GLU A 55 10.93 -5.04 14.55
C GLU A 55 9.50 -4.54 14.30
N VAL A 56 8.56 -5.47 14.19
CA VAL A 56 7.14 -5.23 14.05
C VAL A 56 6.42 -5.94 15.19
N ARG A 57 5.51 -5.22 15.82
CA ARG A 57 4.73 -5.67 16.96
C ARG A 57 3.25 -5.47 16.70
N MET A 58 2.42 -6.45 17.06
CA MET A 58 0.97 -6.30 17.08
C MET A 58 0.46 -6.35 18.52
N ASP A 59 -0.03 -5.21 19.01
CA ASP A 59 -0.40 -5.04 20.41
C ASP A 59 -1.77 -5.60 20.73
N ARG A 60 -2.72 -5.40 19.81
CA ARG A 60 -4.12 -5.73 20.02
C ARG A 60 -4.80 -6.00 18.70
N ALA A 61 -5.70 -6.98 18.68
CA ALA A 61 -6.68 -7.16 17.62
C ALA A 61 -8.10 -7.13 18.20
N TRP A 62 -9.07 -6.58 17.47
CA TRP A 62 -10.46 -6.55 17.91
C TRP A 62 -11.44 -6.51 16.74
N VAL A 63 -12.68 -6.91 16.98
CA VAL A 63 -13.80 -6.77 16.04
C VAL A 63 -14.72 -5.65 16.50
N GLU A 64 -15.08 -4.77 15.57
CA GLU A 64 -16.12 -3.76 15.76
C GLU A 64 -17.02 -3.72 14.52
N GLY A 65 -18.23 -4.25 14.63
CA GLY A 65 -19.11 -4.41 13.48
C GLY A 65 -18.49 -5.35 12.45
N LYS A 66 -18.46 -4.93 11.19
CA LYS A 66 -17.84 -5.67 10.07
C LYS A 66 -16.31 -5.52 10.01
N ASN A 67 -15.71 -4.77 10.93
CA ASN A 67 -14.30 -4.43 10.88
C ASN A 67 -13.52 -5.30 11.86
N VAL A 68 -12.53 -6.03 11.35
CA VAL A 68 -11.44 -6.56 12.18
C VAL A 68 -10.33 -5.52 12.17
N ASN A 69 -9.91 -5.07 13.34
CA ASN A 69 -8.89 -4.07 13.53
C ASN A 69 -7.66 -4.67 14.21
N ALA A 70 -6.48 -4.17 13.87
CA ALA A 70 -5.22 -4.57 14.49
C ALA A 70 -4.32 -3.35 14.73
N ASN A 71 -3.85 -3.17 15.96
CA ASN A 71 -2.84 -2.17 16.29
C ASN A 71 -1.45 -2.75 16.04
N VAL A 72 -0.75 -2.18 15.08
CA VAL A 72 0.58 -2.61 14.67
C VAL A 72 1.56 -1.47 14.89
N CYS A 73 2.67 -1.75 15.58
CA CYS A 73 3.79 -0.85 15.74
C CYS A 73 5.04 -1.40 15.04
N PHE A 74 5.87 -0.55 14.45
CA PHE A 74 7.13 -0.97 13.83
C PHE A 74 8.23 0.07 13.98
N THR A 75 9.47 -0.40 14.03
CA THR A 75 10.64 0.47 14.08
C THR A 75 10.87 1.18 12.75
N LEU A 76 11.15 2.48 12.79
CA LEU A 76 11.41 3.28 11.61
C LEU A 76 12.83 3.03 11.07
N PRO A 77 13.00 2.69 9.77
CA PRO A 77 14.32 2.52 9.15
C PRO A 77 15.16 3.80 9.15
N ASP A 78 14.53 4.96 8.95
CA ASP A 78 15.13 6.29 8.87
C ASP A 78 14.05 7.36 9.15
N THR A 79 14.33 8.62 8.83
CA THR A 79 13.44 9.78 9.08
C THR A 79 12.39 10.02 7.99
N SER A 80 12.29 9.16 6.97
CA SER A 80 11.24 9.28 5.96
C SER A 80 9.87 8.90 6.53
N ASP A 81 8.80 9.30 5.84
CA ASP A 81 7.42 8.97 6.23
C ASP A 81 7.07 7.52 5.85
N TRP A 82 7.54 6.58 6.67
CA TRP A 82 7.25 5.16 6.52
C TRP A 82 5.83 4.84 6.97
N GLY A 83 5.14 3.98 6.24
CA GLY A 83 3.85 3.40 6.59
C GLY A 83 3.74 1.93 6.17
N ILE A 84 2.68 1.26 6.59
CA ILE A 84 2.36 -0.09 6.11
C ILE A 84 1.92 0.04 4.65
N SER A 85 2.65 -0.61 3.74
CA SER A 85 2.39 -0.53 2.29
C SER A 85 1.66 -1.77 1.77
N SER A 86 1.72 -2.89 2.49
CA SER A 86 0.97 -4.09 2.16
C SER A 86 0.69 -4.93 3.41
N ALA A 87 -0.59 -5.21 3.65
CA ALA A 87 -1.04 -6.10 4.69
C ALA A 87 -2.31 -6.84 4.28
N SER A 88 -2.45 -8.07 4.79
CA SER A 88 -3.61 -8.92 4.54
C SER A 88 -4.04 -9.64 5.82
N LEU A 89 -5.30 -10.05 5.86
CA LEU A 89 -5.85 -10.87 6.93
C LEU A 89 -6.37 -12.17 6.33
N THR A 90 -6.04 -13.29 6.95
CA THR A 90 -6.53 -14.63 6.58
C THR A 90 -7.37 -15.22 7.70
N TYR A 91 -8.55 -15.71 7.36
CA TYR A 91 -9.44 -16.46 8.26
C TYR A 91 -10.12 -17.58 7.48
N SER A 92 -10.20 -18.80 8.02
CA SER A 92 -10.84 -19.95 7.37
C SER A 92 -10.44 -20.18 5.89
N GLY A 93 -9.18 -19.90 5.56
CA GLY A 93 -8.63 -20.00 4.20
C GLY A 93 -9.00 -18.87 3.25
N ILE A 94 -9.79 -17.88 3.69
CA ILE A 94 -10.14 -16.66 2.95
C ILE A 94 -9.09 -15.60 3.26
N LEU A 95 -8.55 -14.99 2.20
CA LEU A 95 -7.64 -13.85 2.29
C LEU A 95 -8.40 -12.56 1.97
N VAL A 96 -8.34 -11.58 2.86
CA VAL A 96 -8.83 -10.22 2.64
C VAL A 96 -7.66 -9.24 2.71
N GLN A 97 -7.68 -8.27 1.80
CA GLN A 97 -6.71 -7.17 1.82
C GLN A 97 -7.11 -6.15 2.88
N GLU A 98 -6.12 -5.42 3.37
CA GLU A 98 -6.35 -4.24 4.20
C GLU A 98 -7.27 -3.24 3.47
N TYR A 99 -8.20 -2.66 4.24
CA TYR A 99 -9.19 -1.70 3.76
C TYR A 99 -8.80 -0.26 4.08
N GLY A 100 -8.18 -0.04 5.24
CA GLY A 100 -7.76 1.28 5.68
C GLY A 100 -6.81 1.25 6.87
N THR A 101 -5.86 2.18 6.84
CA THR A 101 -4.82 2.34 7.85
C THR A 101 -5.01 3.70 8.52
N THR A 102 -5.04 3.72 9.84
CA THR A 102 -5.15 4.97 10.63
C THR A 102 -3.92 5.13 11.50
N LEU A 103 -3.23 6.26 11.38
CA LEU A 103 -2.09 6.56 12.24
C LEU A 103 -2.53 6.69 13.70
N VAL A 104 -1.89 5.94 14.59
CA VAL A 104 -2.09 6.01 16.04
C VAL A 104 -1.05 6.92 16.68
N SER A 105 0.23 6.70 16.38
CA SER A 105 1.33 7.50 16.91
C SER A 105 2.60 7.37 16.08
N VAL A 106 3.42 8.41 16.06
CA VAL A 106 4.80 8.37 15.55
C VAL A 106 5.73 8.93 16.62
N GLN A 107 6.83 8.23 16.84
CA GLN A 107 7.99 8.68 17.58
C GLN A 107 9.17 8.72 16.63
N GLU A 108 9.68 9.93 16.37
CA GLU A 108 10.87 10.12 15.55
C GLU A 108 12.13 9.52 16.22
N PRO A 109 13.10 9.02 15.45
CA PRO A 109 14.37 8.56 15.99
C PRO A 109 15.12 9.69 16.71
N ALA A 110 15.61 9.42 17.92
CA ALA A 110 16.35 10.38 18.75
C ALA A 110 17.36 9.68 19.67
N ASP A 111 18.51 10.32 19.92
CA ASP A 111 19.52 9.86 20.89
C ASP A 111 20.00 8.40 20.70
N GLY A 112 20.08 7.94 19.45
CA GLY A 112 20.47 6.57 19.10
C GLY A 112 19.37 5.52 19.30
N ILE A 113 18.17 5.95 19.65
CA ILE A 113 16.96 5.11 19.72
C ILE A 113 16.28 5.16 18.35
N ALA A 114 15.98 3.98 17.81
CA ALA A 114 15.20 3.88 16.57
C ALA A 114 13.80 4.50 16.76
N GLY A 115 13.30 5.15 15.71
CA GLY A 115 11.94 5.67 15.72
C GLY A 115 10.92 4.54 15.79
N LEU A 116 9.69 4.85 16.15
CA LEU A 116 8.58 3.90 16.24
C LEU A 116 7.32 4.52 15.63
N ARG A 117 6.64 3.80 14.75
CA ARG A 117 5.32 4.18 14.26
C ARG A 117 4.31 3.11 14.63
N CYS A 118 3.12 3.54 15.04
CA CYS A 118 1.99 2.66 15.31
C CYS A 118 0.79 3.09 14.46
N ASP A 119 0.18 2.11 13.80
CA ASP A 119 -0.99 2.26 12.95
C ASP A 119 -2.07 1.25 13.38
N THR A 120 -3.34 1.61 13.15
CA THR A 120 -4.47 0.69 13.19
C THR A 120 -4.76 0.23 11.77
N LEU A 121 -4.60 -1.07 11.51
CA LEU A 121 -5.06 -1.72 10.29
C LEU A 121 -6.52 -2.11 10.42
N THR A 122 -7.31 -1.86 9.37
CA THR A 122 -8.74 -2.21 9.30
C THR A 122 -8.96 -3.19 8.15
N PHE A 123 -9.65 -4.29 8.43
CA PHE A 123 -10.07 -5.31 7.46
C PHE A 123 -11.58 -5.47 7.52
N ILE A 124 -12.25 -5.62 6.37
CA ILE A 124 -13.69 -5.85 6.31
C ILE A 124 -13.96 -7.35 6.15
N VAL A 125 -14.73 -7.91 7.07
CA VAL A 125 -15.17 -9.32 7.06
C VAL A 125 -16.71 -9.41 7.07
N PRO A 126 -17.30 -10.48 6.51
CA PRO A 126 -18.73 -10.70 6.62
C PRO A 126 -19.14 -11.03 8.07
N PRO A 127 -20.41 -10.82 8.46
CA PRO A 127 -20.88 -11.03 9.83
C PRO A 127 -20.80 -12.48 10.31
N ASP A 128 -20.82 -13.45 9.40
CA ASP A 128 -20.71 -14.89 9.66
C ASP A 128 -19.27 -15.42 9.51
N ALA A 129 -18.27 -14.52 9.46
CA ALA A 129 -16.87 -14.92 9.42
C ALA A 129 -16.48 -15.73 10.66
N ASP A 130 -15.92 -16.92 10.44
CA ASP A 130 -15.28 -17.70 11.51
C ASP A 130 -13.91 -17.09 11.81
N LEU A 131 -13.82 -16.39 12.95
CA LEU A 131 -12.62 -15.72 13.43
C LEU A 131 -11.91 -16.51 14.55
N SER A 132 -12.13 -17.82 14.63
CA SER A 132 -11.46 -18.70 15.61
C SER A 132 -9.97 -18.87 15.32
N ASN A 133 -9.55 -18.70 14.07
CA ASN A 133 -8.15 -18.71 13.66
C ASN A 133 -7.92 -17.63 12.59
N VAL A 134 -7.42 -16.49 13.03
CA VAL A 134 -7.12 -15.33 12.18
C VAL A 134 -5.62 -15.12 12.14
N THR A 135 -5.09 -14.80 10.97
CA THR A 135 -3.69 -14.38 10.80
C THR A 135 -3.63 -13.08 10.03
N VAL A 136 -3.05 -12.05 10.64
CA VAL A 136 -2.65 -10.82 9.94
C VAL A 136 -1.23 -11.00 9.43
N MET A 137 -1.01 -10.72 8.15
CA MET A 137 0.30 -10.71 7.52
C MET A 137 0.61 -9.29 7.06
N ILE A 138 1.78 -8.79 7.43
CA ILE A 138 2.33 -7.53 6.93
C ILE A 138 3.45 -7.92 5.98
N ASP A 139 3.23 -7.64 4.71
CA ASP A 139 4.12 -8.05 3.62
C ASP A 139 5.19 -7.01 3.35
N ALA A 140 4.87 -5.73 3.58
CA ALA A 140 5.82 -4.64 3.41
C ALA A 140 5.44 -3.40 4.21
N ILE A 141 6.48 -2.67 4.61
CA ILE A 141 6.40 -1.24 4.92
C ILE A 141 7.05 -0.47 3.78
N GLY A 142 6.63 0.77 3.57
CA GLY A 142 7.22 1.65 2.57
C GLY A 142 7.13 3.11 2.93
N ALA A 143 8.07 3.89 2.42
CA ALA A 143 8.05 5.34 2.49
C ALA A 143 7.74 5.89 1.10
N THR A 144 6.90 6.91 1.03
CA THR A 144 6.73 7.68 -0.21
C THR A 144 7.80 8.77 -0.23
N PRO A 145 8.75 8.76 -1.17
CA PRO A 145 9.82 9.75 -1.17
C PRO A 145 9.29 11.16 -1.36
N ARG A 146 9.70 12.08 -0.49
CA ARG A 146 9.49 13.51 -0.71
C ARG A 146 10.59 14.07 -1.62
N ASN A 147 10.28 15.15 -2.34
CA ASN A 147 11.21 15.76 -3.29
C ASN A 147 12.55 16.15 -2.63
N ASP A 148 12.50 16.64 -1.39
CA ASP A 148 13.67 17.03 -0.58
C ASP A 148 14.44 15.84 0.03
N GLU A 149 13.83 14.64 0.05
CA GLU A 149 14.45 13.42 0.55
C GLU A 149 15.27 12.68 -0.50
N TYR A 150 14.98 12.84 -1.80
CA TYR A 150 15.70 12.14 -2.87
C TYR A 150 17.21 12.36 -2.78
N CYS A 151 17.64 13.60 -2.57
CA CYS A 151 19.05 13.93 -2.50
C CYS A 151 19.69 13.69 -1.13
N SER A 152 18.92 13.90 -0.06
CA SER A 152 19.46 13.87 1.31
C SER A 152 19.43 12.46 1.93
N VAL A 153 18.45 11.64 1.58
CA VAL A 153 18.21 10.32 2.17
C VAL A 153 18.44 9.21 1.13
N TYR A 154 17.77 9.28 -0.01
CA TYR A 154 17.71 8.13 -0.94
C TYR A 154 18.93 8.02 -1.84
N MET A 155 19.44 9.12 -2.40
CA MET A 155 20.62 9.08 -3.29
C MET A 155 21.84 8.44 -2.60
N PRO A 156 22.23 8.81 -1.36
CA PRO A 156 23.33 8.12 -0.68
C PRO A 156 23.09 6.62 -0.49
N LYS A 157 21.86 6.24 -0.11
CA LYS A 157 21.44 4.84 0.09
C LYS A 157 21.50 4.04 -1.21
N ILE A 158 20.95 4.58 -2.29
CA ILE A 158 20.97 3.97 -3.62
C ILE A 158 22.41 3.82 -4.10
N GLN A 159 23.21 4.89 -4.01
CA GLN A 159 24.61 4.87 -4.45
C GLN A 159 25.44 3.84 -3.67
N GLN A 160 25.21 3.73 -2.36
CA GLN A 160 25.84 2.71 -1.52
C GLN A 160 25.43 1.29 -1.94
N ALA A 161 24.14 1.05 -2.20
CA ALA A 161 23.65 -0.25 -2.63
C ALA A 161 24.20 -0.65 -4.01
N LEU A 162 24.26 0.29 -4.96
CA LEU A 162 24.87 0.10 -6.27
C LEU A 162 26.35 -0.30 -6.14
N GLN A 163 27.11 0.43 -5.31
CA GLN A 163 28.52 0.13 -5.05
C GLN A 163 28.71 -1.25 -4.40
N ALA A 164 27.90 -1.59 -3.40
CA ALA A 164 27.96 -2.88 -2.71
C ALA A 164 27.66 -4.05 -3.66
N ARG A 165 26.83 -3.83 -4.68
CA ARG A 165 26.49 -4.82 -5.72
C ARG A 165 27.46 -4.80 -6.91
N GLY A 166 28.45 -3.90 -6.92
CA GLY A 166 29.37 -3.73 -8.04
C GLY A 166 28.71 -3.19 -9.32
N ILE A 167 27.56 -2.52 -9.19
CA ILE A 167 26.84 -1.92 -10.32
C ILE A 167 27.43 -0.54 -10.59
N GLY A 168 28.08 -0.37 -11.74
CA GLY A 168 28.80 0.84 -12.14
C GLY A 168 27.92 2.03 -12.54
N ILE A 169 26.77 2.22 -11.88
CA ILE A 169 25.94 3.41 -12.05
C ILE A 169 26.42 4.48 -11.05
N THR A 170 26.63 5.69 -11.55
CA THR A 170 26.93 6.87 -10.72
C THR A 170 25.71 7.78 -10.74
N ILE A 171 25.23 8.14 -9.56
CA ILE A 171 24.16 9.12 -9.37
C ILE A 171 24.67 10.33 -8.61
N ASP A 172 24.09 11.49 -8.88
CA ASP A 172 24.39 12.73 -8.17
C ASP A 172 23.15 13.63 -8.12
N CYS A 173 23.17 14.63 -7.24
CA CYS A 173 22.15 15.64 -7.17
C CYS A 173 22.62 16.94 -7.78
N VAL A 174 22.01 17.29 -8.90
CA VAL A 174 22.32 18.50 -9.65
C VAL A 174 21.22 19.54 -9.46
N ASP A 175 21.60 20.80 -9.41
CA ASP A 175 20.64 21.91 -9.41
C ASP A 175 20.00 22.03 -10.80
N VAL A 176 18.67 21.87 -10.85
CA VAL A 176 17.85 22.10 -12.03
C VAL A 176 16.85 23.20 -11.69
N ASN A 177 17.13 24.42 -12.13
CA ASN A 177 16.27 25.60 -11.90
C ASN A 177 16.05 25.95 -10.41
N GLY A 178 17.09 25.82 -9.58
CA GLY A 178 17.04 26.12 -8.15
C GLY A 178 16.50 24.98 -7.28
N ALA A 179 16.29 23.79 -7.87
CA ALA A 179 15.86 22.59 -7.16
C ALA A 179 16.88 21.46 -7.37
N LEU A 180 17.36 20.87 -6.27
CA LEU A 180 18.21 19.69 -6.33
C LEU A 180 17.40 18.50 -6.86
N THR A 181 17.89 17.89 -7.93
CA THR A 181 17.27 16.73 -8.57
C THR A 181 18.29 15.62 -8.70
N MET A 182 17.95 14.42 -8.25
CA MET A 182 18.78 13.23 -8.44
C MET A 182 18.82 12.87 -9.93
N GLN A 183 20.02 12.64 -10.46
CA GLN A 183 20.26 12.25 -11.85
C GLN A 183 21.28 11.13 -11.94
N ILE A 184 21.16 10.33 -13.00
CA ILE A 184 22.14 9.33 -13.38
C ILE A 184 23.22 10.03 -14.21
N LEU A 185 24.44 10.13 -13.67
CA LEU A 185 25.57 10.79 -14.33
C LEU A 185 26.30 9.87 -15.31
N SER A 186 26.41 8.59 -14.97
CA SER A 186 27.08 7.59 -15.81
C SER A 186 26.51 6.20 -15.59
N ILE A 187 26.50 5.40 -16.67
CA ILE A 187 26.10 4.00 -16.67
C ILE A 187 27.20 3.14 -17.32
N PRO A 188 27.27 1.83 -17.03
CA PRO A 188 28.15 0.91 -17.75
C PRO A 188 27.88 0.86 -19.26
N ALA A 189 28.91 0.58 -20.06
CA ALA A 189 28.81 0.60 -21.52
C ALA A 189 27.86 -0.47 -22.10
N ASP A 190 27.59 -1.53 -21.35
CA ASP A 190 26.68 -2.62 -21.68
C ASP A 190 25.26 -2.42 -21.12
N MET A 191 24.99 -1.28 -20.47
CA MET A 191 23.71 -0.95 -19.86
C MET A 191 23.01 0.17 -20.62
N THR A 192 21.69 0.04 -20.79
CA THR A 192 20.84 1.11 -21.33
C THR A 192 20.37 2.06 -20.24
N GLN A 193 20.01 3.29 -20.60
CA GLN A 193 19.43 4.27 -19.67
C GLN A 193 18.18 3.72 -18.96
N ALA A 194 17.26 3.07 -19.71
CA ALA A 194 16.04 2.52 -19.13
C ALA A 194 16.32 1.44 -18.07
N GLN A 195 17.32 0.59 -18.29
CA GLN A 195 17.73 -0.40 -17.29
C GLN A 195 18.33 0.27 -16.05
N ALA A 196 19.13 1.33 -16.23
CA ALA A 196 19.69 2.08 -15.12
C ALA A 196 18.58 2.77 -14.30
N GLU A 197 17.57 3.32 -14.96
CA GLU A 197 16.40 3.92 -14.31
C GLU A 197 15.57 2.88 -13.55
N GLU A 198 15.32 1.70 -14.14
CA GLU A 198 14.61 0.60 -13.46
C GLU A 198 15.34 0.17 -12.18
N ILE A 199 16.68 0.15 -12.21
CA ILE A 199 17.47 -0.14 -11.01
C ILE A 199 17.38 1.02 -10.03
N VAL A 200 17.74 2.24 -10.42
CA VAL A 200 17.86 3.42 -9.52
C VAL A 200 16.54 3.81 -8.87
N TYR A 201 15.42 3.70 -9.59
CA TYR A 201 14.09 4.09 -9.11
C TYR A 201 13.23 2.90 -8.66
N SER A 202 13.85 1.74 -8.43
CA SER A 202 13.19 0.53 -7.94
C SER A 202 12.52 0.73 -6.57
N ASP A 203 11.42 0.00 -6.33
CA ASP A 203 10.67 0.02 -5.06
C ASP A 203 11.50 -0.47 -3.87
N GLU A 204 12.59 -1.19 -4.11
CA GLU A 204 13.44 -1.78 -3.07
C GLU A 204 14.14 -0.73 -2.19
N PHE A 205 14.30 0.49 -2.69
CA PHE A 205 14.91 1.57 -1.91
C PHE A 205 13.91 2.28 -1.01
N TYR A 206 12.63 2.11 -1.31
CA TYR A 206 11.49 2.79 -0.69
C TYR A 206 10.59 1.83 0.08
N SER A 207 10.91 0.53 0.08
CA SER A 207 10.15 -0.50 0.78
C SER A 207 11.06 -1.47 1.51
N VAL A 208 10.57 -1.98 2.63
CA VAL A 208 11.17 -3.12 3.33
C VAL A 208 10.15 -4.24 3.31
N LYS A 209 10.53 -5.36 2.71
CA LYS A 209 9.68 -6.56 2.67
C LYS A 209 9.78 -7.30 4.01
N GLY A 210 8.65 -7.82 4.46
CA GLY A 210 8.52 -8.74 5.59
C GLY A 210 8.94 -10.17 5.22
N PRO A 211 8.24 -11.23 5.69
CA PRO A 211 6.90 -11.20 6.28
C PRO A 211 6.90 -11.04 7.80
N TRP A 212 5.89 -10.34 8.32
CA TRP A 212 5.53 -10.37 9.74
C TRP A 212 4.12 -10.95 9.87
N SER A 213 3.95 -12.05 10.59
CA SER A 213 2.71 -12.85 10.61
C SER A 213 2.18 -13.09 12.02
N PHE A 214 1.02 -12.55 12.32
CA PHE A 214 0.45 -12.53 13.67
C PHE A 214 -0.86 -13.31 13.72
N SER A 215 -0.86 -14.45 14.41
CA SER A 215 -2.06 -15.28 14.58
C SER A 215 -2.75 -15.02 15.92
N PHE A 216 -4.08 -14.98 15.91
CA PHE A 216 -4.91 -14.75 17.08
C PHE A 216 -6.31 -15.36 16.89
N ASN A 217 -7.08 -15.41 17.98
CA ASN A 217 -8.44 -15.93 18.02
C ASN A 217 -9.39 -14.83 18.52
N LEU A 218 -10.42 -14.53 17.72
CA LEU A 218 -11.50 -13.58 18.05
C LEU A 218 -12.88 -14.28 18.13
N ALA A 219 -12.93 -15.61 18.05
CA ALA A 219 -14.13 -16.36 18.38
C ALA A 219 -14.37 -16.31 19.90
N GLN A 220 -15.60 -16.00 20.29
CA GLN A 220 -16.10 -16.10 21.66
C GLN A 220 -16.84 -17.42 21.85
#